data_AF-A0A7X6I3E2-F1
#
_entry.id   AF-A0A7X6I3E2-F1
#
_cell.length_a   1.000
_cell.length_b   1.000
_cell.length_c   1.000
_cell.angle_alpha   90.00
_cell.angle_beta   90.00
_cell.angle_gamma   90.00
#
_symmetry.space_group_name_H-M   'P 1'
#
loop_
_entity.id
_entity.type
_entity.pdbx_description
1 polymer ?
#
loop_
_entity_poly.entity_id
_entity_poly.type
_entity_poly.pdbx_seq_one_letter_code
_entity_poly.pdbx_strand_id
1 'polypeptide(L)'
;MNKEHFLIELKLHLRQLSLVDQQAILAKYDDLFTEKMTQGLTEYQITKELDSPKEIASAILKEFNLELKENPTENNDWVEMPKQKATYNNSHPYYSNNEEVYREPNSGFIRFFQITGIIFLNLFFMFWLILTWGISLFVGWMISLSFIFSPILGVYSLLQLTASYGLFQFFMSILLCGIGLIGLLIMVPFSKVSFNLLKTYSKWNLQVLKGDRAL
;
A
#
# COMPACT_ATOMS: atom_id res chain seq x y z
N MET A 1 39.99 -13.23 -26.54
CA MET A 1 38.53 -12.96 -26.51
C MET A 1 38.10 -12.43 -27.86
N ASN A 2 36.80 -12.34 -28.17
CA ASN A 2 36.34 -11.62 -29.36
C ASN A 2 36.37 -10.09 -29.09
N LYS A 3 36.56 -9.26 -30.12
CA LYS A 3 36.55 -7.79 -30.05
C LYS A 3 35.31 -7.27 -29.32
N GLU A 4 34.13 -7.80 -29.66
CA GLU A 4 32.86 -7.38 -29.04
C GLU A 4 32.83 -7.68 -27.54
N HIS A 5 33.28 -8.87 -27.15
CA HIS A 5 33.34 -9.28 -25.75
C HIS A 5 34.32 -8.40 -24.95
N PHE A 6 35.46 -8.03 -25.55
CA PHE A 6 36.43 -7.14 -24.95
C PHE A 6 35.85 -5.73 -24.71
N LEU A 7 35.16 -5.15 -25.70
CA LEU A 7 34.57 -3.82 -25.57
C LEU A 7 33.41 -3.78 -24.58
N ILE A 8 32.60 -4.84 -24.50
CA ILE A 8 31.51 -4.97 -23.53
C ILE A 8 32.06 -5.01 -22.09
N GLU A 9 33.10 -5.79 -21.86
CA GLU A 9 33.72 -5.92 -20.54
C GLU A 9 34.43 -4.63 -20.11
N LEU A 10 35.13 -3.96 -21.05
CA LEU A 10 35.73 -2.64 -20.82
C LEU A 10 34.65 -1.60 -20.49
N LYS A 11 33.53 -1.58 -21.22
CA LYS A 11 32.38 -0.71 -20.95
C LYS A 11 31.81 -0.93 -19.56
N LEU A 12 31.69 -2.20 -19.13
CA LEU A 12 31.18 -2.56 -17.80
C LEU A 12 32.06 -1.98 -16.69
N HIS A 13 33.38 -2.12 -16.82
CA HIS A 13 34.33 -1.59 -15.84
C HIS A 13 34.44 -0.06 -15.83
N LEU A 14 34.18 0.61 -16.96
CA LEU A 14 34.18 2.08 -17.09
C LEU A 14 32.85 2.77 -16.71
N ARG A 15 31.86 2.05 -16.15
CA ARG A 15 30.55 2.62 -15.78
C ARG A 15 30.62 3.82 -14.82
N GLN A 16 31.74 4.01 -14.13
CA GLN A 16 31.94 5.10 -13.18
C GLN A 16 32.29 6.44 -13.87
N LEU A 17 32.66 6.43 -15.15
CA LEU A 17 32.94 7.64 -15.93
C LEU A 17 31.66 8.27 -16.47
N SER A 18 31.75 9.54 -16.89
CA SER A 18 30.67 10.18 -17.62
C SER A 18 30.39 9.44 -18.93
N LEU A 19 29.13 9.49 -19.41
CA LEU A 19 28.74 8.83 -20.66
C LEU A 19 29.54 9.32 -21.88
N VAL A 20 30.01 10.57 -21.85
CA VAL A 20 30.81 11.19 -22.91
C VAL A 20 32.22 10.59 -22.92
N ASP A 21 32.86 10.51 -21.76
CA ASP A 21 34.24 10.00 -21.65
C ASP A 21 34.28 8.49 -21.94
N GLN A 22 33.27 7.75 -21.47
CA GLN A 22 33.14 6.31 -21.75
C GLN A 22 33.05 6.05 -23.26
N GLN A 23 32.27 6.83 -24.01
CA GLN A 23 32.15 6.68 -25.47
C GLN A 23 33.46 7.04 -26.19
N ALA A 24 34.15 8.09 -25.76
CA ALA A 24 35.42 8.50 -26.35
C ALA A 24 36.50 7.41 -26.17
N ILE A 25 36.57 6.78 -25.00
CA ILE A 25 37.50 5.69 -24.73
C ILE A 25 37.16 4.45 -25.57
N LEU A 26 35.88 4.07 -25.64
CA LEU A 26 35.45 2.92 -26.44
C LEU A 26 35.75 3.12 -27.93
N ALA A 27 35.51 4.32 -28.47
CA ALA A 27 35.83 4.65 -29.85
C ALA A 27 37.34 4.52 -30.14
N LYS A 28 38.19 5.02 -29.23
CA LYS A 28 39.66 4.90 -29.37
C LYS A 28 40.12 3.45 -29.45
N TYR A 29 39.57 2.56 -28.61
CA TYR A 29 39.93 1.14 -28.67
C TYR A 29 39.32 0.46 -29.90
N ASP A 30 38.11 0.84 -30.32
CA ASP A 30 37.51 0.35 -31.57
C ASP A 30 38.39 0.65 -32.78
N ASP A 31 38.87 1.88 -32.89
CA ASP A 31 39.80 2.33 -33.93
C ASP A 31 41.11 1.52 -33.89
N LEU A 32 41.67 1.30 -32.70
CA LEU A 32 42.89 0.49 -32.52
C LEU A 32 42.69 -0.96 -33.01
N PHE A 33 41.55 -1.57 -32.72
CA PHE A 33 41.22 -2.90 -33.25
C PHE A 33 41.10 -2.88 -34.77
N THR A 34 40.47 -1.86 -35.36
CA THR A 34 40.37 -1.76 -36.83
C THR A 34 41.75 -1.61 -37.49
N GLU A 35 42.62 -0.76 -36.93
CA GLU A 35 43.98 -0.56 -37.43
C GLU A 35 44.79 -1.86 -37.38
N LYS A 36 44.77 -2.56 -36.24
CA LYS A 36 45.49 -3.83 -36.08
C LYS A 36 44.94 -4.95 -36.96
N MET A 37 43.63 -4.98 -37.22
CA MET A 37 43.05 -5.90 -38.19
C MET A 37 43.49 -5.60 -39.62
N THR A 38 43.63 -4.33 -40.02
CA THR A 38 44.18 -3.98 -41.34
C THR A 38 45.65 -4.39 -41.51
N GLN A 39 46.38 -4.54 -40.40
CA GLN A 39 47.75 -5.08 -40.37
C GLN A 39 47.80 -6.62 -40.46
N GLY A 40 46.65 -7.29 -40.62
CA GLY A 40 46.54 -8.74 -40.80
C GLY A 40 46.53 -9.55 -39.49
N LEU A 41 46.45 -8.89 -38.34
CA LEU A 41 46.34 -9.56 -37.05
C LEU A 41 44.91 -10.02 -36.81
N THR A 42 44.76 -11.23 -36.26
CA THR A 42 43.45 -11.74 -35.85
C THR A 42 42.99 -11.09 -34.55
N GLU A 43 41.68 -10.91 -34.38
CA GLU A 43 41.09 -10.34 -33.16
C GLU A 43 41.59 -11.03 -31.88
N TYR A 44 41.80 -12.34 -31.94
CA TYR A 44 42.35 -13.12 -30.83
C TYR A 44 43.79 -12.70 -30.47
N GLN A 45 44.66 -12.50 -31.45
CA GLN A 45 46.04 -12.06 -31.22
C GLN A 45 46.09 -10.64 -30.65
N ILE A 46 45.24 -9.75 -31.15
CA ILE A 46 45.13 -8.37 -30.65
C ILE A 46 44.72 -8.36 -29.18
N THR A 47 43.72 -9.16 -28.79
CA THR A 47 43.32 -9.28 -27.36
C THR A 47 44.36 -9.96 -26.47
N LYS A 48 45.35 -10.65 -27.04
CA LYS A 48 46.42 -11.32 -26.29
C LYS A 48 47.64 -10.41 -26.11
N GLU A 49 47.87 -9.49 -27.05
CA GLU A 49 48.87 -8.42 -26.91
C GLU A 49 48.38 -7.28 -26.02
N LEU A 50 47.08 -7.02 -25.98
CA LEU A 50 46.48 -6.05 -25.06
C LEU A 50 46.41 -6.62 -23.64
N ASP A 51 46.68 -5.77 -22.64
CA ASP A 51 46.43 -6.09 -21.22
C ASP A 51 44.94 -6.42 -20.99
N SER A 52 44.63 -7.07 -19.87
CA SER A 52 43.24 -7.48 -19.62
C SER A 52 42.30 -6.26 -19.57
N PRO A 53 41.04 -6.37 -20.04
CA PRO A 53 40.10 -5.25 -20.04
C PRO A 53 39.94 -4.60 -18.66
N LYS A 54 40.05 -5.40 -17.59
CA LYS A 54 40.03 -4.96 -16.19
C LYS A 54 41.26 -4.12 -15.81
N GLU A 55 42.46 -4.52 -16.26
CA GLU A 55 43.69 -3.77 -16.02
C GLU A 55 43.66 -2.43 -16.76
N ILE A 56 43.24 -2.44 -18.03
CA ILE A 56 43.06 -1.22 -18.83
C ILE A 56 42.04 -0.29 -18.19
N ALA A 57 40.89 -0.80 -17.75
CA ALA A 57 39.90 -0.01 -17.05
C ALA A 57 40.44 0.58 -15.74
N SER A 58 41.23 -0.18 -14.97
CA SER A 58 41.82 0.30 -13.73
C SER A 58 42.89 1.38 -13.95
N ALA A 59 43.70 1.25 -14.99
CA ALA A 59 44.69 2.25 -15.38
C ALA A 59 44.00 3.57 -15.78
N ILE A 60 42.98 3.48 -16.63
CA ILE A 60 42.19 4.64 -17.05
C ILE A 60 41.47 5.29 -15.86
N LEU A 61 40.80 4.51 -15.01
CA LEU A 61 40.14 5.03 -13.81
C LEU A 61 41.11 5.77 -12.89
N LYS A 62 42.33 5.23 -12.74
CA LYS A 62 43.39 5.85 -11.94
C LYS A 62 43.85 7.20 -12.51
N GLU A 63 43.91 7.34 -13.84
CA GLU A 63 44.18 8.63 -14.50
C GLU A 63 43.10 9.69 -14.17
N PHE A 64 41.86 9.26 -13.97
CA PHE A 64 40.74 10.12 -13.58
C PHE A 64 40.58 10.30 -12.05
N ASN A 65 41.55 9.84 -11.23
CA ASN A 65 41.49 9.80 -9.76
C ASN A 65 40.28 9.00 -9.21
N LEU A 66 39.85 7.97 -9.91
CA LEU A 66 38.76 7.08 -9.52
C LEU A 66 39.29 5.68 -9.19
N GLU A 67 38.77 5.04 -8.14
CA GLU A 67 39.13 3.67 -7.77
C GLU A 67 38.12 2.65 -8.33
N LEU A 68 38.63 1.57 -8.91
CA LEU A 68 37.80 0.51 -9.47
C LEU A 68 37.11 -0.27 -8.34
N LYS A 69 35.87 0.10 -8.02
CA LYS A 69 35.00 -0.65 -7.09
C LYS A 69 34.65 -2.02 -7.68
N GLU A 70 35.41 -3.03 -7.28
CA GLU A 70 35.15 -4.43 -7.60
C GLU A 70 33.76 -4.81 -7.06
N ASN A 71 32.82 -5.07 -7.96
CA ASN A 71 31.60 -5.77 -7.57
C ASN A 71 31.93 -7.25 -7.66
N PRO A 72 31.81 -8.03 -6.57
CA PRO A 72 31.87 -9.47 -6.69
C PRO A 72 30.72 -9.85 -7.61
N THR A 73 31.06 -10.32 -8.81
CA THR A 73 30.12 -10.88 -9.77
C THR A 73 29.66 -12.22 -9.21
N GLU A 74 28.75 -12.15 -8.23
CA GLU A 74 27.93 -13.29 -7.84
C GLU A 74 26.79 -13.36 -8.86
N ASN A 75 26.74 -14.48 -9.59
CA ASN A 75 25.69 -14.84 -10.53
C ASN A 75 24.31 -14.42 -10.00
N ASN A 76 23.73 -13.36 -10.56
CA ASN A 76 22.30 -13.07 -10.68
C ASN A 76 22.14 -11.69 -11.34
N ASP A 77 21.94 -11.68 -12.66
CA ASP A 77 21.66 -10.48 -13.45
C ASP A 77 20.30 -9.85 -13.09
N TRP A 78 20.29 -9.11 -11.98
CA TRP A 78 19.36 -8.04 -11.70
C TRP A 78 20.16 -6.80 -11.29
N VAL A 79 20.37 -5.89 -12.25
CA VAL A 79 20.99 -4.58 -11.98
C VAL A 79 19.88 -3.55 -11.85
N GLU A 80 19.51 -3.21 -10.62
CA GLU A 80 18.62 -2.09 -10.35
C GLU A 80 19.29 -0.77 -10.81
N MET A 81 18.56 0.06 -11.56
CA MET A 81 19.00 1.43 -11.84
C MET A 81 19.28 2.13 -10.50
N PRO A 82 20.46 2.74 -10.28
CA PRO A 82 20.74 3.39 -9.01
C PRO A 82 19.75 4.54 -8.82
N LYS A 83 18.78 4.36 -7.92
CA LYS A 83 18.03 5.49 -7.38
C LYS A 83 19.04 6.32 -6.61
N GLN A 84 19.42 7.47 -7.15
CA GLN A 84 20.22 8.44 -6.43
C GLN A 84 19.47 8.84 -5.16
N LYS A 85 19.83 8.20 -4.04
CA LYS A 85 19.41 8.59 -2.69
C LYS A 85 20.35 9.70 -2.27
N ALA A 86 19.83 10.90 -2.05
CA ALA A 86 20.53 11.86 -1.21
C ALA A 86 20.63 11.23 0.18
N THR A 87 21.85 10.89 0.60
CA THR A 87 22.15 10.28 1.89
C THR A 87 21.92 11.31 2.99
N TYR A 88 21.01 11.03 3.92
CA TYR A 88 21.22 11.37 5.32
C TYR A 88 21.48 10.07 6.08
N ASN A 89 22.68 9.99 6.64
CA ASN A 89 23.15 8.87 7.45
C ASN A 89 22.36 8.84 8.77
N ASN A 90 21.63 7.76 9.02
CA ASN A 90 21.36 7.30 10.38
C ASN A 90 22.05 5.94 10.55
N SER A 91 23.31 6.05 10.94
CA SER A 91 24.25 5.01 11.34
C SER A 91 23.85 4.30 12.64
N HIS A 92 23.75 2.97 12.69
CA HIS A 92 24.25 2.14 13.82
C HIS A 92 23.94 0.64 13.59
N PRO A 93 24.70 -0.29 14.22
CA PRO A 93 24.59 -1.74 14.07
C PRO A 93 23.31 -2.37 14.69
N TYR A 94 22.30 -1.57 15.03
CA TYR A 94 21.09 -1.99 15.73
C TYR A 94 19.80 -1.93 14.88
N TYR A 95 19.88 -1.69 13.56
CA TYR A 95 18.68 -1.73 12.71
C TYR A 95 18.34 -3.15 12.27
N SER A 96 17.46 -3.76 13.06
CA SER A 96 16.67 -4.94 12.74
C SER A 96 15.37 -4.52 12.03
N ASN A 97 15.00 -5.27 11.00
CA ASN A 97 13.65 -5.53 10.49
C ASN A 97 13.02 -4.51 9.51
N ASN A 98 12.82 -5.01 8.27
CA ASN A 98 11.67 -4.81 7.38
C ASN A 98 10.93 -3.48 7.49
N GLU A 99 11.36 -2.46 6.73
CA GLU A 99 10.52 -1.30 6.46
C GLU A 99 10.28 -1.13 4.96
N GLU A 100 9.05 -1.47 4.57
CA GLU A 100 8.45 -1.13 3.29
C GLU A 100 8.52 0.39 3.08
N VAL A 101 9.32 0.84 2.12
CA VAL A 101 9.51 2.26 1.84
C VAL A 101 8.30 2.77 1.04
N TYR A 102 7.27 3.22 1.75
CA TYR A 102 6.19 4.02 1.16
C TYR A 102 6.80 5.33 0.63
N ARG A 103 6.68 5.57 -0.68
CA ARG A 103 7.08 6.85 -1.30
C ARG A 103 6.15 7.95 -0.79
N GLU A 104 6.68 8.88 0.02
CA GLU A 104 5.95 10.08 0.39
C GLU A 104 5.84 11.03 -0.81
N PRO A 105 4.64 11.38 -1.29
CA PRO A 105 4.50 12.52 -2.18
C PRO A 105 4.85 13.79 -1.38
N ASN A 106 5.95 14.43 -1.76
CA ASN A 106 6.54 15.60 -1.09
C ASN A 106 5.84 16.93 -1.45
N SER A 107 4.61 16.89 -1.97
CA SER A 107 3.85 18.11 -2.24
C SER A 107 2.68 18.24 -1.28
N GLY A 108 2.64 19.36 -0.54
CA GLY A 108 1.55 19.68 0.39
C GLY A 108 0.19 19.73 -0.31
N PHE A 109 0.17 20.09 -1.60
CA PHE A 109 -1.05 20.11 -2.41
C PHE A 109 -1.60 18.72 -2.70
N ILE A 110 -0.75 17.74 -3.05
CA ILE A 110 -1.20 16.35 -3.26
C ILE A 110 -1.68 15.75 -1.94
N ARG A 111 -0.99 16.02 -0.82
CA ARG A 111 -1.43 15.59 0.51
C ARG A 111 -2.79 16.20 0.88
N PHE A 112 -3.01 17.47 0.58
CA PHE A 112 -4.29 18.15 0.79
C PHE A 112 -5.43 17.48 0.00
N PHE A 113 -5.24 17.21 -1.30
CA PHE A 113 -6.23 16.52 -2.12
C PHE A 113 -6.46 15.08 -1.68
N GLN A 114 -5.41 14.38 -1.23
CA GLN A 114 -5.52 13.02 -0.71
C GLN A 114 -6.34 12.98 0.59
N ILE A 115 -6.05 13.86 1.55
CA ILE A 115 -6.80 13.96 2.81
C ILE A 115 -8.25 14.37 2.53
N THR A 116 -8.45 15.37 1.69
CA THR A 116 -9.78 15.85 1.29
C THR A 116 -10.57 14.74 0.60
N GLY A 117 -9.95 13.98 -0.30
CA GLY A 117 -10.56 12.84 -0.98
C GLY A 117 -10.97 11.72 -0.03
N ILE A 118 -10.12 11.38 0.94
CA ILE A 118 -10.43 10.36 1.97
C ILE A 118 -11.60 10.83 2.85
N ILE A 119 -11.61 12.09 3.28
CA ILE A 119 -12.70 12.65 4.08
C ILE A 119 -14.01 12.65 3.30
N PHE A 120 -13.99 13.08 2.03
CA PHE A 120 -15.18 13.08 1.18
C PHE A 120 -15.71 11.67 0.93
N LEU A 121 -14.85 10.70 0.62
CA LEU A 121 -15.25 9.32 0.42
C LEU A 121 -15.88 8.75 1.70
N ASN A 122 -15.30 9.07 2.85
CA ASN A 122 -15.82 8.65 4.14
C ASN A 122 -17.19 9.28 4.47
N LEU A 123 -17.38 10.55 4.15
CA LEU A 123 -18.65 11.27 4.33
C LEU A 123 -19.73 10.79 3.35
N PHE A 124 -19.38 10.52 2.10
CA PHE A 124 -20.37 10.10 1.11
C PHE A 124 -20.73 8.61 1.21
N PHE A 125 -19.83 7.76 1.71
CA PHE A 125 -20.09 6.33 1.79
C PHE A 125 -20.40 5.87 3.22
N MET A 126 -19.45 6.04 4.15
CA MET A 126 -19.55 5.40 5.46
C MET A 126 -20.56 6.09 6.38
N PHE A 127 -20.67 7.42 6.30
CA PHE A 127 -21.66 8.17 7.09
C PHE A 127 -23.09 7.69 6.80
N TRP A 128 -23.45 7.49 5.54
CA TRP A 128 -24.77 7.01 5.14
C TRP A 128 -25.04 5.58 5.58
N LEU A 129 -24.01 4.72 5.56
CA LEU A 129 -24.12 3.36 6.06
C LEU A 129 -24.38 3.35 7.57
N ILE A 130 -23.62 4.14 8.33
CA ILE A 130 -23.81 4.29 9.79
C ILE A 130 -25.18 4.87 10.10
N LEU A 131 -25.62 5.89 9.34
CA LEU A 131 -26.92 6.52 9.52
C LEU A 131 -28.06 5.54 9.24
N THR A 132 -27.99 4.78 8.15
CA THR A 132 -28.98 3.74 7.81
C THR A 132 -29.05 2.67 8.90
N TRP A 133 -27.89 2.23 9.39
CA TRP A 133 -27.81 1.26 10.47
C TRP A 133 -28.40 1.80 11.78
N GLY A 134 -28.11 3.05 12.13
CA GLY A 134 -28.67 3.73 13.29
C GLY A 134 -30.20 3.88 13.23
N ILE A 135 -30.74 4.23 12.06
CA ILE A 135 -32.19 4.30 11.85
C ILE A 135 -32.83 2.92 12.00
N SER A 136 -32.22 1.87 11.43
CA SER A 136 -32.72 0.49 11.56
C SER A 136 -32.84 0.06 13.03
N LEU A 137 -31.82 0.38 13.84
CA LEU A 137 -31.87 0.15 15.29
C LEU A 137 -32.98 0.95 15.97
N PHE A 138 -33.13 2.22 15.64
CA PHE A 138 -34.19 3.07 16.20
C PHE A 138 -35.58 2.52 15.88
N VAL A 139 -35.82 2.12 14.63
CA VAL A 139 -37.07 1.48 14.21
C VAL A 139 -37.31 0.17 14.96
N GLY A 140 -36.29 -0.67 15.14
CA GLY A 140 -36.40 -1.90 15.91
C GLY A 140 -36.81 -1.69 17.37
N TRP A 141 -36.28 -0.65 18.01
CA TRP A 141 -36.69 -0.24 19.36
C TRP A 141 -38.13 0.26 19.39
N MET A 142 -38.51 1.12 18.45
CA MET A 142 -39.87 1.65 18.36
C MET A 142 -40.92 0.56 18.12
N ILE A 143 -40.63 -0.43 17.28
CA ILE A 143 -41.52 -1.58 17.05
C ILE A 143 -41.69 -2.40 18.33
N SER A 144 -40.58 -2.71 19.02
CA SER A 144 -40.62 -3.50 20.25
C SER A 144 -41.41 -2.80 21.36
N LEU A 145 -41.22 -1.48 21.52
CA LEU A 145 -41.98 -0.67 22.46
C LEU A 145 -43.47 -0.60 22.10
N SER A 146 -43.78 -0.40 20.81
CA SER A 146 -45.17 -0.33 20.35
C SER A 146 -45.94 -1.62 20.62
N PHE A 147 -45.30 -2.78 20.43
CA PHE A 147 -45.91 -4.08 20.71
C PHE A 147 -46.17 -4.34 22.19
N ILE A 148 -45.40 -3.75 23.10
CA ILE A 148 -45.64 -3.86 24.55
C ILE A 148 -46.93 -3.14 24.96
N PHE A 149 -47.30 -2.06 24.26
CA PHE A 149 -48.57 -1.36 24.49
C PHE A 149 -49.78 -2.05 23.83
N SER A 150 -49.56 -3.08 23.00
CA SER A 150 -50.61 -3.83 22.30
C SER A 150 -51.76 -4.33 23.22
N PRO A 151 -51.52 -4.87 24.43
CA PRO A 151 -52.58 -5.36 25.31
C PRO A 151 -53.61 -4.29 25.71
N ILE A 152 -53.22 -3.01 25.75
CA ILE A 152 -54.14 -1.90 26.06
C ILE A 152 -55.23 -1.80 24.98
N LEU A 153 -54.84 -1.94 23.71
CA LEU A 153 -55.78 -2.00 22.59
C LEU A 153 -56.65 -3.27 22.64
N GLY A 154 -56.07 -4.39 23.09
CA GLY A 154 -56.80 -5.63 23.36
C GLY A 154 -57.92 -5.45 24.39
N VAL A 155 -57.63 -4.81 25.52
CA VAL A 155 -58.63 -4.53 26.56
C VAL A 155 -59.72 -3.59 26.04
N TYR A 156 -59.35 -2.56 25.29
CA TYR A 156 -60.33 -1.67 24.65
C TYR A 156 -61.30 -2.43 23.72
N SER A 157 -60.79 -3.44 23.00
CA SER A 157 -61.63 -4.26 22.12
C SER A 157 -62.63 -5.16 22.87
N LEU A 158 -62.32 -5.56 24.11
CA LEU A 158 -63.23 -6.33 24.97
C LEU A 158 -64.38 -5.48 25.53
N LEU A 159 -64.14 -4.19 25.73
CA LEU A 159 -65.14 -3.26 26.29
C LEU A 159 -66.20 -2.83 25.25
N GLN A 160 -65.92 -2.99 23.96
CA GLN A 160 -66.90 -2.73 22.91
C GLN A 160 -67.87 -3.92 22.78
N LEU A 161 -69.12 -3.74 23.25
CA LEU A 161 -70.17 -4.76 23.15
C LEU A 161 -70.53 -5.17 21.70
N THR A 162 -70.11 -4.40 20.69
CA THR A 162 -70.38 -4.66 19.27
C THR A 162 -69.28 -5.46 18.57
N ALA A 163 -68.17 -5.78 19.25
CA ALA A 163 -67.04 -6.47 18.63
C ALA A 163 -67.25 -7.99 18.61
N SER A 164 -67.69 -8.54 17.47
CA SER A 164 -67.94 -9.99 17.29
C SER A 164 -66.74 -10.89 17.60
N TYR A 165 -65.52 -10.35 17.58
CA TYR A 165 -64.26 -11.09 17.74
C TYR A 165 -63.36 -10.57 18.87
N GLY A 166 -63.92 -9.86 19.88
CA GLY A 166 -63.13 -9.17 20.92
C GLY A 166 -62.18 -10.09 21.71
N LEU A 167 -62.59 -11.31 22.07
CA LEU A 167 -61.73 -12.27 22.78
C LEU A 167 -60.51 -12.70 21.95
N PHE A 168 -60.71 -12.97 20.66
CA PHE A 168 -59.62 -13.35 19.75
C PHE A 168 -58.62 -12.19 19.57
N GLN A 169 -59.12 -10.96 19.40
CA GLN A 169 -58.28 -9.76 19.31
C GLN A 169 -57.46 -9.52 20.59
N PHE A 170 -58.04 -9.80 21.75
CA PHE A 170 -57.33 -9.74 23.02
C PHE A 170 -56.19 -10.77 23.12
N PHE A 171 -56.44 -12.03 22.77
CA PHE A 171 -55.37 -13.05 22.75
C PHE A 171 -54.23 -12.69 21.79
N MET A 172 -54.55 -12.16 20.61
CA MET A 172 -53.55 -11.69 19.65
C MET A 172 -52.73 -10.51 20.20
N SER A 173 -53.35 -9.62 20.96
CA SER A 173 -52.63 -8.50 21.59
C SER A 173 -51.62 -8.96 22.65
N ILE A 174 -51.95 -9.99 23.43
CA ILE A 174 -51.04 -10.61 24.40
C ILE A 174 -49.89 -11.31 23.67
N LEU A 175 -50.17 -12.01 22.57
CA LEU A 175 -49.15 -12.66 21.74
C LEU A 175 -48.16 -11.62 21.19
N LEU A 176 -48.65 -10.53 20.60
CA LEU A 176 -47.82 -9.42 20.13
C LEU A 176 -46.99 -8.79 21.25
N CYS A 177 -47.55 -8.63 22.45
CA CYS A 177 -46.81 -8.16 23.61
C CYS A 177 -45.66 -9.11 23.99
N GLY A 178 -45.90 -10.41 23.96
CA GLY A 178 -44.85 -11.42 24.16
C GLY A 178 -43.71 -11.30 23.13
N ILE A 179 -44.05 -11.10 21.85
CA ILE A 179 -43.07 -10.84 20.79
C ILE A 179 -42.30 -9.53 21.06
N GLY A 180 -42.98 -8.46 21.50
CA GLY A 180 -42.36 -7.19 21.85
C GLY A 180 -41.35 -7.31 23.00
N LEU A 181 -41.66 -8.10 24.03
CA LEU A 181 -40.76 -8.37 25.15
C LEU A 181 -39.51 -9.17 24.71
N ILE A 182 -39.69 -10.20 23.88
CA ILE A 182 -38.56 -10.94 23.29
C ILE A 182 -37.73 -9.99 22.40
N GLY A 183 -38.39 -9.11 21.64
CA GLY A 183 -37.75 -8.08 20.83
C GLY A 183 -36.86 -7.16 21.66
N LEU A 184 -37.33 -6.66 22.82
CA LEU A 184 -36.50 -5.86 23.73
C LEU A 184 -35.29 -6.64 24.26
N LEU A 185 -35.49 -7.91 24.64
CA LEU A 185 -34.40 -8.76 25.16
C LEU A 185 -33.28 -8.93 24.13
N ILE A 186 -33.62 -9.04 22.84
CA ILE A 186 -32.66 -9.16 21.73
C ILE A 186 -32.04 -7.80 21.38
N MET A 187 -32.82 -6.71 21.44
CA MET A 187 -32.36 -5.37 21.05
C MET A 187 -31.29 -4.80 21.99
N VAL A 188 -31.29 -5.15 23.27
CA VAL A 188 -30.27 -4.69 24.24
C VAL A 188 -28.86 -5.20 23.90
N PRO A 189 -28.58 -6.51 23.77
CA PRO A 189 -27.25 -6.98 23.36
C PRO A 189 -26.90 -6.54 21.94
N PHE A 190 -27.88 -6.51 21.02
CA PHE A 190 -27.66 -6.10 19.63
C PHE A 190 -27.22 -4.62 19.52
N SER A 191 -27.90 -3.72 20.24
CA SER A 191 -27.49 -2.31 20.31
C SER A 191 -26.13 -2.12 20.96
N LYS A 192 -25.80 -2.88 22.02
CA LYS A 192 -24.47 -2.85 22.64
C LYS A 192 -23.36 -3.26 21.68
N VAL A 193 -23.57 -4.34 20.92
CA VAL A 193 -22.63 -4.78 19.86
C VAL A 193 -22.47 -3.67 18.81
N SER A 194 -23.57 -3.10 18.36
CA SER A 194 -23.54 -2.01 17.39
C SER A 194 -22.75 -0.79 17.86
N PHE A 195 -22.95 -0.36 19.12
CA PHE A 195 -22.18 0.76 19.68
C PHE A 195 -20.70 0.44 19.81
N ASN A 196 -20.34 -0.79 20.16
CA ASN A 196 -18.95 -1.22 20.20
C ASN A 196 -18.30 -1.18 18.81
N LEU A 197 -19.00 -1.68 17.78
CA LEU A 197 -18.52 -1.61 16.39
C LEU A 197 -18.33 -0.16 15.93
N LEU A 198 -19.30 0.71 16.22
CA LEU A 198 -19.21 2.13 15.88
C LEU A 198 -18.03 2.83 16.59
N LYS A 199 -17.80 2.49 17.87
CA LYS A 199 -16.66 3.01 18.64
C LYS A 199 -15.33 2.56 18.06
N THR A 200 -15.20 1.28 17.69
CA THR A 200 -14.00 0.74 17.05
C THR A 200 -13.75 1.42 15.72
N TYR A 201 -14.78 1.54 14.89
CA TYR A 201 -14.71 2.23 13.59
C TYR A 201 -14.31 3.70 13.75
N SER A 202 -14.93 4.44 14.67
CA SER A 202 -14.62 5.86 14.89
C SER A 202 -13.20 6.05 15.41
N LYS A 203 -12.72 5.17 16.31
CA LYS A 203 -11.32 5.18 16.77
C LYS A 203 -10.35 4.91 15.63
N TRP A 204 -10.61 3.89 14.82
CA TRP A 204 -9.80 3.56 13.66
C TRP A 204 -9.75 4.74 12.69
N ASN A 205 -10.89 5.38 12.43
CA ASN A 205 -10.94 6.55 11.56
C ASN A 205 -10.09 7.71 12.08
N LEU A 206 -10.15 7.96 13.39
CA LEU A 206 -9.33 8.99 14.03
C LEU A 206 -7.83 8.65 14.00
N GLN A 207 -7.47 7.37 14.16
CA GLN A 207 -6.09 6.89 14.07
C GLN A 207 -5.54 7.04 12.65
N VAL A 208 -6.32 6.63 11.64
CA VAL A 208 -5.98 6.78 10.23
C VAL A 208 -5.78 8.26 9.87
N LEU A 209 -6.64 9.15 10.37
CA LEU A 209 -6.50 10.59 10.13
C LEU A 209 -5.25 11.19 10.79
N LYS A 210 -4.84 10.66 11.94
CA LYS A 210 -3.63 11.08 12.67
C LYS A 210 -2.34 10.52 12.05
N GLY A 211 -2.45 9.55 11.14
CA GLY A 211 -1.30 8.87 10.55
C GLY A 211 -0.56 7.94 11.51
N ASP A 212 -1.14 7.65 12.68
CA ASP A 212 -0.59 6.62 13.57
C ASP A 212 -0.80 5.26 12.90
N ARG A 213 0.29 4.49 12.77
CA ARG A 213 0.24 3.11 12.26
C ARG A 213 -0.78 2.36 13.11
N ALA A 214 -1.89 1.98 12.51
CA ALA A 214 -2.87 1.09 13.12
C ALA A 214 -2.19 -0.28 13.30
N LEU A 215 -1.59 -0.48 14.48
CA LEU A 215 -1.16 -1.79 14.96
C LEU A 215 -2.38 -2.59 15.42
#